data_AF-A0AA41VDL2-F1
#
_entry.id   AF-A0AA41VDL2-F1
#
_cell.length_a   1.000
_cell.length_b   1.000
_cell.length_c   1.000
_cell.angle_alpha   90.00
_cell.angle_beta   90.00
_cell.angle_gamma   90.00
#
_symmetry.space_group_name_H-M   'P 1'
#
loop_
_entity.id
_entity.type
_entity.pdbx_description
1 polymer ?
#
loop_
_entity_poly.entity_id
_entity_poly.type
_entity_poly.pdbx_seq_one_letter_code
_entity_poly.pdbx_strand_id
1 'polypeptide(L)' 'MARLSFTNFFIIFLVAFSVVTIVARQAQAQRRCELVLDPNNCELSSCRQQCYEQKKGNGSCQEMGAGSGRYRCVCYYNC' A
#
# COMPACT_ATOMS: atom_id res chain seq x y z
N MET A 1 -10.19 -29.55 37.19
CA MET A 1 -10.72 -28.18 37.46
C MET A 1 -9.62 -27.19 37.13
N ALA A 2 -9.68 -26.56 35.95
CA ALA A 2 -8.69 -25.56 35.58
C ALA A 2 -8.88 -24.32 36.48
N ARG A 3 -7.93 -24.07 37.39
CA ARG A 3 -7.87 -22.80 38.14
C ARG A 3 -7.38 -21.75 37.17
N LEU A 4 -8.30 -21.18 36.39
CA LEU A 4 -8.04 -20.01 35.56
C LEU A 4 -7.80 -18.84 36.52
N SER A 5 -6.57 -18.75 37.01
CA SER A 5 -6.06 -17.67 37.85
C SER A 5 -6.18 -16.36 37.09
N PHE A 6 -6.41 -15.25 37.80
CA PHE A 6 -6.43 -13.89 37.26
C PHE A 6 -5.23 -13.59 36.33
N THR A 7 -4.09 -14.21 36.63
CA THR A 7 -2.86 -14.18 35.83
C THR A 7 -3.05 -14.72 34.40
N ASN A 8 -3.86 -15.77 34.21
CA ASN A 8 -4.12 -16.34 32.89
C ASN A 8 -4.98 -15.39 32.04
N PHE A 9 -5.97 -14.72 32.64
CA PHE A 9 -6.76 -13.70 31.93
C PHE A 9 -5.90 -12.51 31.51
N PHE A 10 -4.98 -12.08 32.38
CA PHE A 10 -4.06 -10.98 32.08
C PHE A 10 -3.10 -11.33 30.93
N ILE A 11 -2.56 -12.55 30.92
CA ILE A 11 -1.70 -13.05 29.82
C ILE A 11 -2.48 -13.09 28.50
N ILE A 12 -3.70 -13.63 28.50
CA ILE A 12 -4.55 -13.68 27.30
C ILE A 12 -4.84 -12.27 26.77
N PHE A 13 -5.12 -11.31 27.66
CA PHE A 13 -5.35 -9.92 27.27
C PHE A 13 -4.11 -9.27 26.65
N LEU A 14 -2.92 -9.46 27.23
CA LEU A 14 -1.67 -8.95 26.67
C LEU A 14 -1.35 -9.56 25.30
N VAL A 15 -1.57 -10.86 25.13
CA VAL A 15 -1.40 -11.55 23.84
C VAL A 15 -2.39 -11.03 22.81
N ALA A 16 -3.67 -10.87 23.16
CA ALA A 16 -4.68 -10.31 22.26
C ALA A 16 -4.33 -8.86 21.85
N PHE A 17 -3.89 -8.03 22.80
CA PHE A 17 -3.54 -6.64 22.54
C PHE A 17 -2.31 -6.51 21.63
N SER A 18 -1.28 -7.33 21.86
CA SER A 18 -0.08 -7.34 21.01
C SER A 18 -0.38 -7.76 19.58
N VAL A 19 -1.23 -8.77 19.36
CA VAL A 19 -1.68 -9.17 18.01
C VAL A 19 -2.38 -8.00 17.28
N VAL A 20 -3.27 -7.28 17.95
CA VAL A 20 -3.98 -6.12 17.36
C VAL A 20 -3.02 -5.01 16.94
N THR A 21 -2.00 -4.71 17.75
CA THR A 21 -1.02 -3.65 17.42
C THR A 21 -0.14 -3.99 16.22
N ILE A 22 0.16 -5.27 15.99
CA ILE A 22 0.97 -5.71 14.85
C ILE A 22 0.19 -5.54 13.53
N VAL A 23 -1.08 -5.96 13.52
CA VAL A 23 -1.96 -5.84 12.35
C VAL A 23 -2.19 -4.37 11.97
N ALA A 24 -2.39 -3.50 12.96
CA ALA A 24 -2.58 -2.07 12.71
C ALA A 24 -1.35 -1.41 12.04
N ARG A 25 -0.13 -1.81 12.45
CA ARG A 25 1.11 -1.28 11.86
C ARG A 25 1.35 -1.78 10.44
N GLN A 26 1.04 -3.05 10.13
CA GLN A 26 1.13 -3.58 8.77
C GLN A 26 0.18 -2.86 7.81
N ALA A 27 -1.04 -2.54 8.25
CA ALA A 27 -2.01 -1.81 7.44
C ALA A 27 -1.60 -0.37 7.13
N GLN A 28 -0.72 0.24 7.92
CA GLN A 28 -0.18 1.58 7.67
C GLN A 28 1.09 1.55 6.81
N ALA A 29 1.96 0.54 6.99
CA ALA A 29 3.23 0.43 6.27
C ALA A 29 3.10 0.17 4.75
N GLN A 30 1.91 -0.20 4.27
CA GLN A 30 1.67 -0.54 2.86
C GLN A 30 0.64 0.34 2.16
N ARG A 31 0.27 1.50 2.72
CA ARG A 31 -0.65 2.42 2.03
C ARG A 31 0.05 3.08 0.86
N ARG A 32 -0.04 2.44 -0.31
CA ARG A 32 0.35 3.01 -1.60
C ARG A 32 -0.84 3.79 -2.15
N CYS A 33 -0.59 5.04 -2.50
CA CYS A 33 -1.53 5.88 -3.24
C CYS A 33 -1.23 5.79 -4.73
N GLU A 34 -2.28 5.94 -5.54
CA GLU A 34 -2.19 5.97 -6.99
C GLU A 34 -2.65 7.32 -7.52
N LEU A 35 -1.93 7.85 -8.51
CA LEU A 35 -2.29 9.07 -9.24
C LEU A 35 -2.09 8.84 -10.73
N VAL A 36 -3.12 9.09 -11.54
CA VAL A 36 -2.98 9.07 -13.00
C VAL A 36 -2.36 10.40 -13.43
N LEU A 37 -1.14 10.37 -13.96
CA LEU A 37 -0.43 11.56 -14.44
C LEU A 37 -0.80 11.88 -15.89
N ASP A 38 -0.94 10.85 -16.73
CA ASP A 38 -1.39 10.98 -18.11
C ASP A 38 -2.38 9.85 -18.44
N PRO A 39 -3.65 10.19 -18.73
CA PRO A 39 -4.68 9.20 -19.01
C PRO A 39 -4.69 8.70 -20.46
N ASN A 40 -3.87 9.24 -21.38
CA ASN A 40 -3.94 8.95 -22.81
C ASN A 40 -2.64 8.44 -23.40
N ASN A 41 -1.51 8.78 -22.80
CA ASN A 41 -0.19 8.40 -23.27
C ASN A 41 0.68 7.86 -22.13
N CYS A 42 1.70 7.08 -22.49
CA CYS A 42 2.72 6.70 -21.54
C CYS A 42 4.08 6.51 -22.22
N GLU A 43 4.98 7.46 -21.94
CA GLU A 43 6.41 7.28 -22.14
C GLU A 43 7.03 6.97 -20.77
N LEU A 44 7.63 5.78 -20.63
CA LEU A 44 8.00 5.22 -19.33
C LEU A 44 9.02 6.08 -18.58
N SER A 45 9.99 6.68 -19.27
CA SER A 45 11.06 7.47 -18.66
C SER A 45 10.51 8.75 -18.05
N SER A 46 9.71 9.49 -18.81
CA SER A 46 9.00 10.71 -18.40
C SER A 46 7.98 10.40 -17.32
N CYS A 47 7.22 9.31 -17.43
CA CYS A 47 6.28 8.88 -16.40
C CYS A 47 6.97 8.63 -15.05
N ARG A 48 8.13 7.95 -15.05
CA ARG A 48 8.94 7.74 -13.85
C ARG A 48 9.51 9.05 -13.30
N GLN A 49 10.07 9.88 -14.18
CA GLN A 49 10.65 11.16 -13.79
C GLN A 49 9.59 12.08 -13.14
N GLN A 50 8.46 12.29 -13.80
CA GLN A 50 7.37 13.12 -13.29
C GLN A 50 6.83 12.60 -11.96
N CYS A 51 6.62 11.28 -11.83
CA CYS A 51 6.15 10.70 -10.58
C CYS A 51 7.17 10.89 -9.44
N TYR A 52 8.46 10.76 -9.72
CA TYR A 52 9.52 11.00 -8.74
C TYR A 52 9.63 12.48 -8.35
N GLU A 53 9.48 13.39 -9.30
CA GLU A 53 9.51 14.82 -9.06
C GLU A 53 8.31 15.28 -8.21
N GLN A 54 7.09 14.86 -8.56
CA GLN A 54 5.86 15.31 -7.91
C GLN A 54 5.55 14.60 -6.59
N LYS A 55 5.81 13.29 -6.50
CA LYS A 55 5.37 12.45 -5.37
C LYS A 55 6.48 11.65 -4.71
N LYS A 56 7.72 11.74 -5.20
CA LYS A 56 8.83 10.84 -4.79
C LYS A 56 8.43 9.36 -4.92
N GLY A 57 7.56 9.08 -5.90
CA GLY A 57 6.99 7.77 -6.16
C GLY A 57 7.68 7.06 -7.32
N ASN A 58 7.03 5.98 -7.79
CA ASN A 58 7.43 5.23 -8.97
C ASN A 58 6.32 5.28 -10.04
N GLY A 59 6.67 5.78 -11.23
CA GLY A 59 5.77 5.81 -12.39
C GLY A 59 5.75 4.48 -13.14
N SER A 60 4.59 4.11 -13.66
CA SER A 60 4.38 2.88 -14.45
C SER A 60 3.40 3.12 -15.59
N CYS A 61 3.62 2.43 -16.72
CA CYS A 61 2.68 2.39 -17.83
C CYS A 61 1.72 1.23 -17.65
N GLN A 62 0.43 1.52 -17.52
CA GLN A 62 -0.62 0.51 -17.47
C GLN A 62 -1.45 0.55 -18.74
N GLU A 63 -1.76 -0.62 -19.28
CA GLU A 63 -2.68 -0.74 -20.39
C GLU A 63 -4.11 -0.39 -19.96
N MET A 64 -4.83 0.41 -20.76
CA MET A 64 -6.19 0.88 -20.43
C MET A 64 -7.28 -0.16 -20.74
N GLY A 65 -6.90 -1.31 -21.27
CA GLY A 65 -7.77 -2.43 -21.61
C GLY A 65 -6.95 -3.47 -22.35
N ALA A 66 -7.22 -4.75 -22.11
CA ALA A 66 -6.42 -5.84 -22.67
C ALA A 66 -6.39 -5.80 -24.20
N GLY A 67 -5.18 -5.70 -24.78
CA GLY A 67 -4.98 -5.67 -26.22
C GLY A 67 -5.35 -4.35 -26.90
N SER A 68 -5.55 -3.27 -26.14
CA SER A 68 -5.85 -1.95 -26.69
C SER A 68 -4.62 -1.26 -27.26
N GLY A 69 -3.42 -1.63 -26.80
CA GLY A 69 -2.17 -0.93 -27.13
C GLY A 69 -2.13 0.52 -26.60
N ARG A 70 -3.12 0.94 -25.81
CA ARG A 70 -3.19 2.26 -25.19
C ARG A 70 -2.74 2.17 -23.75
N TYR A 71 -1.76 2.99 -23.38
CA TYR A 71 -1.17 3.00 -22.05
C TYR A 71 -1.40 4.34 -21.36
N ARG A 72 -1.77 4.29 -20.08
CA ARG A 72 -1.80 5.45 -19.17
C ARG A 72 -0.58 5.45 -18.27
N CYS A 73 -0.10 6.63 -17.91
CA CYS A 73 0.91 6.81 -16.88
C CYS A 73 0.25 6.86 -15.49
N VAL A 74 0.63 5.92 -14.62
CA VAL A 74 0.17 5.83 -13.24
C VAL A 74 1.36 5.98 -12.29
N CYS A 75 1.25 6.90 -11.34
CA CYS A 75 2.22 7.16 -10.29
C CYS A 75 1.81 6.49 -8.99
N TYR A 76 2.69 5.61 -8.48
CA TYR A 76 2.53 4.95 -7.20
C TYR A 76 3.45 5.60 -6.17
N TYR A 77 2.89 6.08 -5.07
CA TYR A 77 3.67 6.75 -4.04
C TYR A 77 3.19 6.36 -2.64
N ASN A 78 4.02 6.61 -1.63
CA ASN A 78 3.59 6.43 -0.26
C ASN A 78 2.61 7.55 0.09
N CYS A 79 1.41 7.17 0.53
CA CYS A 79 0.62 8.05 1.37
C CYS A 79 1.34 8.16 2.74
#